data_AF-A0A7S2UYQ5-F1
#
_entry.id   AF-A0A7S2UYQ5-F1
#
_cell.length_a   1.000
_cell.length_b   1.000
_cell.length_c   1.000
_cell.angle_alpha   90.00
_cell.angle_beta   90.00
_cell.angle_gamma   90.00
#
_symmetry.space_group_name_H-M   'P 1'
#
loop_
_entity.id
_entity.type
_entity.pdbx_description
1 polymer ?
#
loop_
_entity_poly.entity_id
_entity_poly.type
_entity_poly.pdbx_seq_one_letter_code
_entity_poly.pdbx_strand_id
1 'polypeptide(L)'
;RHQPRYQRVHPSHHLVFWTLRNAATDPVLLSCEPGNALDLMQRAWSAADSVLPPVHHERVILLDQLAQAFVAAGNTQGAHEAYTMAHSMACRVSGRESIFSKEVHDFVKRTPKSVEEMQNMYAQ
;
A
#
# COMPACT_ATOMS: atom_id res chain seq x y z
N ARG A 1 22.19 -33.85 15.08
CA ARG A 1 21.01 -33.18 14.47
C ARG A 1 20.82 -31.83 15.15
N HIS A 2 21.33 -30.74 14.58
CA HIS A 2 21.06 -29.39 15.09
C HIS A 2 19.77 -28.90 14.44
N GLN A 3 18.67 -28.86 15.19
CA GLN A 3 17.53 -28.04 14.80
C GLN A 3 17.94 -26.57 15.00
N PRO A 4 17.86 -25.71 13.98
CA PRO A 4 18.08 -24.29 14.19
C PRO A 4 17.00 -23.78 15.18
N ARG A 5 17.45 -23.15 16.27
CA ARG A 5 16.56 -22.35 17.12
C ARG A 5 16.16 -21.13 16.31
N TYR A 6 15.05 -21.22 15.58
CA TYR A 6 14.42 -20.04 15.01
C TYR A 6 13.99 -19.16 16.18
N GLN A 7 14.79 -18.12 16.45
CA GLN A 7 14.42 -17.09 17.40
C GLN A 7 13.20 -16.40 16.81
N ARG A 8 12.06 -16.49 17.50
CA ARG A 8 10.82 -15.86 17.02
C ARG A 8 11.09 -14.38 16.85
N VAL A 9 11.00 -13.91 15.62
CA VAL A 9 11.13 -12.51 15.29
C VAL A 9 9.91 -11.79 15.86
N HIS A 10 10.12 -10.69 16.58
CA HIS A 10 9.01 -9.91 17.15
C HIS A 10 8.11 -9.36 16.03
N PRO A 11 6.77 -9.27 16.20
CA PRO A 11 5.87 -8.79 15.15
C PRO A 11 6.19 -7.39 14.60
N SER A 12 6.81 -6.53 15.42
CA SER A 12 7.23 -5.17 15.02
C SER A 12 8.62 -5.11 14.36
N HIS A 13 9.27 -6.25 14.15
CA HIS A 13 10.60 -6.29 13.56
C HIS A 13 10.54 -5.92 12.07
N HIS A 14 11.49 -5.12 11.58
CA HIS A 14 11.52 -4.63 10.19
C HIS A 14 11.42 -5.73 9.13
N LEU A 15 11.98 -6.92 9.39
CA LEU A 15 11.85 -8.08 8.50
C LEU A 15 10.38 -8.51 8.31
N VAL A 16 9.57 -8.48 9.37
CA VAL A 16 8.14 -8.83 9.29
C VAL A 16 7.43 -7.84 8.36
N PHE A 17 7.68 -6.54 8.54
CA PHE A 17 7.16 -5.49 7.67
C PHE A 17 7.54 -5.74 6.19
N TRP A 18 8.82 -5.93 5.88
CA TRP A 18 9.26 -6.13 4.49
C TRP A 18 8.71 -7.41 3.87
N THR A 19 8.57 -8.49 4.66
CA THR A 19 7.95 -9.73 4.17
C THR A 19 6.47 -9.55 3.86
N LEU A 20 5.71 -8.85 4.72
CA LEU A 20 4.30 -8.55 4.49
C LEU A 20 4.12 -7.66 3.26
N ARG A 21 4.93 -6.60 3.16
CA ARG A 21 4.91 -5.67 2.02
C ARG A 21 5.19 -6.40 0.71
N ASN A 22 6.22 -7.25 0.66
CA ASN A 22 6.54 -8.00 -0.54
C ASN A 22 5.46 -9.02 -0.91
N ALA A 23 4.92 -9.74 0.09
CA ALA A 23 3.83 -10.69 -0.11
C ALA A 23 2.54 -10.01 -0.62
N ALA A 24 2.24 -8.81 -0.13
CA ALA A 24 1.08 -8.03 -0.55
C ALA A 24 1.19 -7.47 -1.97
N THR A 25 2.39 -7.51 -2.58
CA THR A 25 2.65 -7.08 -3.96
C THR A 25 2.94 -8.24 -4.91
N ASP A 26 2.97 -9.47 -4.40
CA ASP A 26 3.29 -10.66 -5.19
C ASP A 26 2.09 -11.03 -6.10
N PRO A 27 2.24 -10.99 -7.43
CA PRO A 27 1.13 -11.27 -8.35
C PRO A 27 0.51 -12.65 -8.17
N VAL A 28 1.28 -13.65 -7.73
CA VAL A 28 0.80 -15.01 -7.49
C VAL A 28 -0.09 -15.03 -6.26
N LEU A 29 0.31 -14.36 -5.18
CA LEU A 29 -0.52 -14.26 -3.96
C LEU A 29 -1.76 -13.38 -4.17
N LEU A 30 -1.64 -12.33 -4.97
CA LEU A 30 -2.74 -11.45 -5.37
C LEU A 30 -3.76 -12.14 -6.29
N SER A 31 -3.33 -13.10 -7.11
CA SER A 31 -4.19 -13.86 -8.01
C SER A 31 -5.10 -14.88 -7.29
N CYS A 32 -4.81 -15.16 -6.02
CA CYS A 32 -5.49 -16.21 -5.27
C CYS A 32 -6.82 -15.76 -4.69
N GLU A 33 -6.96 -14.53 -4.19
CA GLU A 33 -8.23 -13.89 -3.79
C GLU A 33 -8.01 -12.39 -3.48
N PRO A 34 -8.86 -11.45 -3.95
CA PRO A 34 -8.73 -10.01 -3.65
C PRO A 34 -8.75 -9.67 -2.16
N GLY A 35 -9.49 -10.45 -1.34
CA GLY A 35 -9.56 -10.26 0.11
C GLY A 35 -8.23 -10.51 0.83
N ASN A 36 -7.40 -11.43 0.31
CA ASN A 36 -6.11 -11.74 0.90
C ASN A 36 -5.09 -10.62 0.66
N ALA A 37 -5.16 -9.98 -0.50
CA ALA A 37 -4.35 -8.80 -0.82
C ALA A 37 -4.60 -7.65 0.16
N LEU A 38 -5.88 -7.37 0.41
CA LEU A 38 -6.29 -6.28 1.28
C LEU A 38 -5.87 -6.54 2.74
N ASP A 39 -6.06 -7.75 3.27
CA ASP A 39 -5.61 -8.12 4.62
C ASP A 39 -4.09 -7.94 4.78
N LEU A 40 -3.31 -8.48 3.84
CA LEU A 40 -1.86 -8.37 3.86
C LEU A 40 -1.40 -6.91 3.80
N MET A 41 -2.04 -6.08 2.97
CA MET A 41 -1.70 -4.67 2.84
C MET A 41 -2.05 -3.87 4.10
N GLN A 42 -3.20 -4.13 4.73
CA GLN A 42 -3.58 -3.51 5.99
C GLN A 42 -2.62 -3.87 7.12
N ARG A 43 -2.16 -5.14 7.15
CA ARG A 43 -1.14 -5.59 8.12
C ARG A 43 0.22 -4.96 7.87
N ALA A 44 0.62 -4.81 6.60
CA ALA A 44 1.84 -4.08 6.24
C ALA A 44 1.76 -2.61 6.65
N TRP A 45 0.61 -1.96 6.44
CA TRP A 45 0.35 -0.59 6.88
C TRP A 45 0.44 -0.45 8.41
N SER A 46 -0.18 -1.35 9.17
CA SER A 46 -0.07 -1.35 10.64
C SER A 46 1.36 -1.57 11.13
N ALA A 47 2.13 -2.44 10.46
CA ALA A 47 3.53 -2.68 10.80
C ALA A 47 4.45 -1.50 10.46
N ALA A 48 4.08 -0.67 9.48
CA ALA A 48 4.86 0.48 9.05
C ALA A 48 5.13 1.48 10.18
N ASP A 49 4.21 1.63 11.14
CA ASP A 49 4.37 2.55 12.27
C ASP A 49 5.52 2.18 13.21
N SER A 50 5.91 0.91 13.24
CA SER A 50 7.03 0.46 14.07
C SER A 50 8.39 0.57 13.36
N VAL A 51 8.40 0.74 12.04
CA VAL A 51 9.60 0.54 11.20
C VAL A 51 9.96 1.79 10.42
N LEU A 52 8.97 2.56 9.99
CA LEU A 52 9.15 3.74 9.15
C LEU A 52 8.87 5.02 9.92
N PRO A 53 9.69 6.08 9.73
CA PRO A 53 9.37 7.41 10.24
C PRO A 53 7.99 7.89 9.79
N PRO A 54 7.31 8.77 10.55
CA PRO A 54 5.98 9.27 10.21
C PRO A 54 5.88 9.96 8.84
N VAL A 55 6.99 10.53 8.34
CA VAL A 55 7.11 11.11 7.00
C VAL A 55 8.17 10.30 6.24
N HIS A 56 7.73 9.48 5.28
CA HIS A 56 8.61 8.58 4.56
C HIS A 56 8.01 8.21 3.19
N HIS A 57 8.85 8.12 2.16
CA HIS A 57 8.42 7.80 0.79
C HIS A 57 7.71 6.44 0.70
N GLU A 58 8.24 5.42 1.38
CA GLU A 58 7.63 4.08 1.41
C GLU A 58 6.19 4.09 1.97
N ARG A 59 5.86 5.02 2.90
CA ARG A 59 4.47 5.16 3.37
C ARG A 59 3.53 5.64 2.27
N VAL A 60 4.02 6.46 1.33
CA VAL A 60 3.21 6.89 0.18
C VAL A 60 2.91 5.69 -0.71
N ILE A 61 3.93 4.88 -1.00
CA ILE A 61 3.81 3.68 -1.84
C ILE A 61 2.81 2.69 -1.20
N LEU A 62 2.92 2.44 0.10
CA LEU A 62 1.98 1.56 0.81
C LEU A 62 0.54 2.06 0.75
N LEU A 63 0.31 3.37 0.92
CA LEU A 63 -1.03 3.94 0.87
C LEU A 63 -1.63 3.89 -0.54
N ASP A 64 -0.82 4.12 -1.56
CA ASP A 64 -1.23 3.97 -2.96
C ASP A 64 -1.66 2.52 -3.25
N GLN A 65 -0.83 1.55 -2.86
CA GLN A 65 -1.14 0.13 -3.03
C GLN A 65 -2.34 -0.34 -2.20
N LEU A 66 -2.52 0.20 -0.98
CA LEU A 66 -3.71 -0.03 -0.17
C LEU A 66 -4.97 0.51 -0.85
N ALA A 67 -4.88 1.68 -1.48
CA ALA A 67 -5.98 2.22 -2.25
C ALA A 67 -6.37 1.29 -3.41
N GLN A 68 -5.38 0.80 -4.17
CA GLN A 68 -5.61 -0.15 -5.26
C GLN A 68 -6.23 -1.48 -4.75
N ALA A 69 -5.79 -1.98 -3.60
CA ALA A 69 -6.37 -3.17 -2.98
C ALA A 69 -7.84 -2.93 -2.58
N PHE A 70 -8.18 -1.74 -2.09
CA PHE A 70 -9.58 -1.36 -1.83
C PHE A 70 -10.42 -1.30 -3.11
N VAL A 71 -9.88 -0.76 -4.21
CA VAL A 71 -10.56 -0.76 -5.52
C VAL A 71 -10.85 -2.19 -5.98
N ALA A 72 -9.86 -3.09 -5.89
CA ALA A 72 -10.02 -4.50 -6.25
C ALA A 72 -11.06 -5.22 -5.38
N ALA A 73 -11.18 -4.84 -4.11
CA ALA A 73 -12.21 -5.33 -3.20
C ALA A 73 -13.59 -4.66 -3.37
N GLY A 74 -13.73 -3.72 -4.31
CA GLY A 74 -14.98 -2.96 -4.53
C GLY A 74 -15.29 -1.90 -3.46
N ASN A 75 -14.34 -1.59 -2.58
CA ASN A 75 -14.49 -0.56 -1.54
C ASN A 75 -13.97 0.79 -2.04
N THR A 76 -14.77 1.49 -2.85
CA THR A 76 -14.40 2.81 -3.41
C THR A 76 -14.15 3.86 -2.32
N GLN A 77 -14.89 3.82 -1.20
CA GLN A 77 -14.71 4.77 -0.11
C GLN A 77 -13.35 4.60 0.57
N GLY A 78 -12.97 3.36 0.90
CA GLY A 78 -11.66 3.05 1.45
C GLY A 78 -10.52 3.40 0.49
N ALA A 79 -10.73 3.20 -0.81
CA ALA A 79 -9.76 3.63 -1.83
C ALA A 79 -9.56 5.15 -1.84
N HIS A 80 -10.65 5.92 -1.80
CA HIS A 80 -10.57 7.38 -1.79
C HIS A 80 -9.84 7.93 -0.56
N GLU A 81 -10.12 7.36 0.61
CA GLU A 81 -9.45 7.72 1.87
C GLU A 81 -7.96 7.40 1.80
N ALA A 82 -7.59 6.22 1.32
CA ALA A 82 -6.19 5.82 1.16
C ALA A 82 -5.43 6.71 0.16
N TYR A 83 -6.01 7.02 -1.01
CA TYR A 83 -5.40 7.97 -1.96
C TYR A 83 -5.26 9.37 -1.37
N THR A 84 -6.24 9.83 -0.59
CA THR A 84 -6.18 11.14 0.08
C THR A 84 -5.02 11.20 1.08
N MET A 85 -4.84 10.13 1.86
CA MET A 85 -3.70 10.00 2.77
C MET A 85 -2.38 9.92 1.99
N ALA A 86 -2.34 9.18 0.88
CA ALA A 86 -1.16 9.06 0.02
C ALA A 86 -0.75 10.43 -0.52
N HIS A 87 -1.69 11.22 -1.05
CA HIS A 87 -1.44 12.57 -1.56
C HIS A 87 -0.93 13.52 -0.47
N SER A 88 -1.55 13.47 0.72
CA SER A 88 -1.11 14.26 1.88
C SER A 88 0.34 13.92 2.27
N MET A 89 0.69 12.63 2.29
CA MET A 89 2.04 12.17 2.57
C MET A 89 3.03 12.56 1.45
N ALA A 90 2.65 12.41 0.17
CA ALA A 90 3.45 12.82 -0.98
C ALA A 90 3.79 14.30 -0.94
N CYS A 91 2.81 15.15 -0.61
CA CYS A 91 3.02 16.58 -0.43
C CYS A 91 4.05 16.90 0.66
N ARG A 92 4.07 16.12 1.75
CA ARG A 92 5.02 16.30 2.86
C ARG A 92 6.42 15.77 2.53
N VAL A 93 6.52 14.69 1.76
CA VAL A 93 7.80 14.04 1.42
C VAL A 93 8.48 14.74 0.25
N SER A 94 7.74 15.05 -0.82
CA SER A 94 8.29 15.50 -2.10
C SER A 94 7.86 16.92 -2.49
N GLY A 95 6.99 17.54 -1.71
CA GLY A 95 6.40 18.84 -2.03
C GLY A 95 5.15 18.72 -2.92
N ARG A 96 4.24 19.68 -2.76
CA ARG A 96 2.94 19.72 -3.45
C ARG A 96 3.06 19.82 -4.98
N GLU A 97 4.11 20.47 -5.48
CA GLU A 97 4.30 20.70 -6.91
C GLU A 97 5.07 19.58 -7.62
N SER A 98 5.54 18.56 -6.88
CA SER A 98 6.21 17.41 -7.48
C SER A 98 5.26 16.62 -8.38
N ILE A 99 5.83 16.02 -9.44
CA ILE A 99 5.09 15.18 -10.39
C ILE A 99 4.33 14.08 -9.63
N PHE A 100 5.02 13.43 -8.69
CA PHE A 100 4.45 12.36 -7.87
C PHE A 100 3.25 12.82 -7.02
N SER A 101 3.33 13.98 -6.36
CA SER A 101 2.17 14.52 -5.63
C SER A 101 0.99 14.82 -6.54
N LYS A 102 1.24 15.29 -7.77
CA LYS A 102 0.19 15.59 -8.75
C LYS A 102 -0.47 14.32 -9.29
N GLU A 103 0.31 13.29 -9.60
CA GLU A 103 -0.21 11.99 -10.04
C GLU A 103 -1.15 11.38 -8.98
N VAL A 104 -0.70 11.31 -7.72
CA VAL A 104 -1.55 10.79 -6.62
C VAL A 104 -2.80 11.67 -6.42
N HIS A 105 -2.69 12.99 -6.61
CA HIS A 105 -3.86 13.89 -6.53
C HIS A 105 -4.90 13.62 -7.62
N ASP A 106 -4.49 13.19 -8.81
CA ASP A 106 -5.44 12.86 -9.88
C ASP A 106 -6.24 11.59 -9.55
N PHE A 107 -5.64 10.61 -8.86
CA PHE A 107 -6.37 9.46 -8.27
C PHE A 107 -7.33 9.88 -7.15
N VAL A 108 -7.04 10.93 -6.38
CA VAL A 108 -8.00 11.49 -5.41
C VAL A 108 -9.21 12.10 -6.11
N LYS A 109 -8.99 12.87 -7.19
CA LYS A 109 -10.09 13.52 -7.94
C LYS A 109 -10.94 12.52 -8.70
N ARG A 110 -10.32 11.46 -9.22
CA ARG A 110 -10.94 10.42 -10.04
C ARG A 110 -10.64 9.06 -9.43
N THR A 111 -11.12 8.84 -8.21
CA THR A 111 -10.91 7.56 -7.54
C THR A 111 -11.60 6.47 -8.37
N PRO A 112 -10.83 5.48 -8.88
CA PRO A 112 -11.38 4.43 -9.72
C PRO A 112 -12.35 3.57 -8.90
N LYS A 113 -13.45 3.15 -9.54
CA LYS A 113 -14.48 2.32 -8.92
C LYS A 113 -14.31 0.84 -9.23
N SER A 114 -13.48 0.52 -10.22
CA SER A 114 -13.19 -0.84 -10.65
C SER A 114 -11.72 -0.99 -11.04
N VAL A 115 -11.26 -2.23 -11.08
CA VAL A 115 -9.91 -2.57 -11.55
C VAL A 115 -9.70 -2.12 -13.00
N GLU A 116 -10.74 -2.19 -13.84
CA GLU A 116 -10.70 -1.76 -15.23
C GLU A 116 -10.51 -0.24 -15.35
N GLU A 117 -11.26 0.55 -14.58
CA GLU A 117 -11.07 2.01 -14.52
C GLU A 117 -9.65 2.36 -14.05
N MET A 118 -9.17 1.67 -13.02
CA MET A 118 -7.81 1.86 -12.49
C MET A 118 -6.75 1.55 -13.55
N GLN A 119 -6.86 0.44 -14.28
CA GLN A 119 -5.94 0.08 -15.36
C GLN A 119 -5.93 1.12 -16.48
N ASN A 120 -7.10 1.65 -16.85
CA ASN A 120 -7.21 2.70 -17.86
C ASN A 120 -6.53 4.01 -17.44
N MET A 121 -6.43 4.29 -16.14
CA MET A 121 -5.69 5.46 -15.64
C MET A 121 -4.17 5.31 -15.78
N TYR A 122 -3.64 4.09 -15.73
CA TYR A 122 -2.21 3.81 -15.95
C TYR A 122 -1.84 3.64 -17.44
N ALA A 123 -2.82 3.48 -18.32
CA ALA A 123 -2.61 3.27 -19.75
C ALA A 123 -2.49 4.58 -20.58
N GLN A 124 -2.53 5.75 -19.93
CA GLN A 124 -2.43 7.08 -20.54
C GLN A 124 -1.03 7.68 -20.31
#